data_AF-A0A955HVX3-F1
#
_entry.id   AF-A0A955HVX3-F1
#
_cell.length_a   1.000
_cell.length_b   1.000
_cell.length_c   1.000
_cell.angle_alpha   90.00
_cell.angle_beta   90.00
_cell.angle_gamma   90.00
#
_symmetry.space_group_name_H-M   'P 1'
#
loop_
_entity.id
_entity.type
_entity.pdbx_description
1 polymer ?
#
loop_
_entity_poly.entity_id
_entity_poly.type
_entity_poly.pdbx_seq_one_letter_code
_entity_poly.pdbx_strand_id
1 'polypeptide(L)'
;MKKILRAGLLNKLFSILLILVVIGIIGYFFYQNSVRSRADNPTVGVQIEPAEGIDFTTNGPEKETYIYLNSGENKISGATIILQYPNTLVDYSDISLENCDEMNGENTNTFLNTNENGRLVFTVLFQRPEEELPSGSLFCLAKLFFKPGANLGSDLIKLAPEDDPEWEIVGPGPDGSAIQFTPQRQFPNFISMRINKPIEYKHRVFVSSTKHKGNFGSLIQANNYCQNLANNAGLEGTYKAWLSTGQKNAVDNIRPSIDTGYITKDSGGTKHTIAENLSDLIDGDLKDRIQYDENGDIVIDGVWTGTNQDGTWSGNDCNNWKGAFISDQAMSGKSNYSSRIWTEYQNQICDQSFHVYCFNTEFSPDITITPTQSPTPTAGQPPPTKTPTPTNAGPTPTKTPGPTKTPTPSGPTISPQPTQQITPPQDEHVAVTYKLHLQGISKTPKRTSEVAVQITLLDDQNNTIETRTENFIFQDNGVWTASVDYTSLDLAGQTVSILLKPGFHLQRHICDNTPRENLPGSYQCSTPAIILNAGGNTIDTSGVEMLAGDLPPQDGLINSQDLVYVRNNLGSTSPEVIAKADVNFDGIVDAQDYGLILYALGFKFDEGF
;
A
#
# COMPACT_ATOMS: atom_id res chain seq x y z
N MET A 1 24.49 42.62 58.87
CA MET A 1 23.57 42.27 57.77
C MET A 1 24.23 42.22 56.38
N LYS A 2 25.01 43.22 55.93
CA LYS A 2 25.60 43.23 54.56
C LYS A 2 26.58 42.08 54.23
N LYS A 3 27.28 41.47 55.20
CA LYS A 3 28.23 40.36 54.94
C LYS A 3 27.56 39.01 54.68
N ILE A 4 26.38 38.75 55.28
CA ILE A 4 25.69 37.46 55.17
C ILE A 4 24.90 37.36 53.85
N LEU A 5 24.34 38.47 53.36
CA LEU A 5 23.72 38.52 52.02
C LEU A 5 24.73 38.33 50.87
N ARG A 6 25.98 38.78 51.03
CA ARG A 6 27.02 38.59 50.00
C ARG A 6 27.45 37.14 49.84
N ALA A 7 27.53 36.37 50.93
CA ALA A 7 27.93 34.97 50.88
C ALA A 7 26.88 34.08 50.20
N GLY A 8 25.58 34.33 50.45
CA GLY A 8 24.49 33.61 49.79
C GLY A 8 24.39 33.91 48.29
N LEU A 9 24.67 35.15 47.89
CA LEU A 9 24.70 35.55 46.47
C LEU A 9 25.92 34.97 45.75
N LEU A 10 27.09 34.95 46.40
CA LEU A 10 28.33 34.39 45.83
C LEU A 10 28.23 32.88 45.63
N ASN A 11 27.65 32.14 46.58
CA ASN A 11 27.42 30.70 46.43
C ASN A 11 26.41 30.40 45.33
N LYS A 12 25.33 31.19 45.18
CA LYS A 12 24.39 31.02 44.07
C LYS A 12 25.04 31.30 42.71
N LEU A 13 25.88 32.34 42.62
CA LEU A 13 26.64 32.64 41.41
C LEU A 13 27.64 31.52 41.06
N PHE A 14 28.29 30.93 42.07
CA PHE A 14 29.20 29.80 41.88
C PHE A 14 28.46 28.53 41.43
N SER A 15 27.29 28.24 42.00
CA SER A 15 26.43 27.13 41.56
C SER A 15 25.90 27.33 40.14
N ILE A 16 25.51 28.54 39.76
CA ILE A 16 25.08 28.85 38.38
C ILE A 16 26.24 28.68 37.40
N LEU A 17 27.45 29.17 37.75
CA LEU A 17 28.64 29.00 36.92
C LEU A 17 29.00 27.52 36.75
N LEU A 18 28.92 26.73 37.81
CA LEU A 18 29.16 25.28 37.77
C LEU A 18 28.13 24.58 36.86
N ILE A 19 26.85 24.94 36.96
CA ILE A 19 25.80 24.41 36.08
C ILE A 19 26.07 24.78 34.62
N LEU A 20 26.46 26.02 34.33
CA LEU A 20 26.79 26.45 32.95
C LEU A 20 28.03 25.73 32.40
N VAL A 21 29.04 25.46 33.23
CA VAL A 21 30.22 24.67 32.82
C VAL A 21 29.83 23.22 32.58
N VAL A 22 28.99 22.62 33.44
CA VAL A 22 28.49 21.25 33.25
C VAL A 22 27.62 21.15 32.01
N ILE A 23 26.71 22.10 31.76
CA ILE A 23 25.92 22.19 30.53
C ILE A 23 26.83 22.39 29.31
N GLY A 24 27.89 23.19 29.43
CA GLY A 24 28.87 23.38 28.35
C GLY A 24 29.68 22.12 28.04
N ILE A 25 30.09 21.36 29.06
CA ILE A 25 30.78 20.07 28.90
C ILE A 25 29.83 19.00 28.34
N ILE A 26 28.60 18.94 28.85
CA ILE A 26 27.56 18.04 28.34
C ILE A 26 27.20 18.40 26.90
N GLY A 27 27.06 19.69 26.59
CA GLY A 27 26.82 20.18 25.24
C GLY A 27 27.98 19.92 24.29
N TYR A 28 29.23 20.07 24.75
CA TYR A 28 30.43 19.70 23.99
C TYR A 28 30.53 18.18 23.78
N PHE A 29 30.17 17.37 24.78
CA PHE A 29 30.11 15.92 24.69
C PHE A 29 29.00 15.46 23.74
N PHE A 30 27.81 16.08 23.78
CA PHE A 30 26.75 15.86 22.80
C PHE A 30 27.10 16.38 21.41
N TYR A 31 27.89 17.45 21.29
CA TYR A 31 28.37 17.97 20.00
C TYR A 31 29.42 17.05 19.37
N GLN A 32 30.34 16.51 20.17
CA GLN A 32 31.34 15.53 19.75
C GLN A 32 30.73 14.16 19.39
N ASN A 33 29.68 13.74 20.11
CA ASN A 33 28.97 12.48 19.89
C ASN A 33 27.68 12.63 19.06
N SER A 34 27.40 13.82 18.52
CA SER A 34 26.29 14.07 17.61
C SER A 34 26.69 13.60 16.22
N VAL A 35 25.97 12.62 15.69
CA VAL A 35 26.09 12.20 14.29
C VAL A 35 25.57 13.36 13.43
N ARG A 36 26.48 14.16 12.87
CA ARG A 36 26.16 15.22 11.91
C ARG A 36 25.49 14.61 10.68
N SER A 37 24.37 15.19 10.25
CA SER A 37 23.45 14.60 9.27
C SER A 37 23.54 15.17 7.84
N ARG A 38 24.64 15.82 7.45
CA ARG A 38 24.76 16.52 6.15
C ARG A 38 26.15 16.45 5.53
N ALA A 39 26.33 15.67 4.47
CA ALA A 39 27.63 15.58 3.79
C ALA A 39 28.12 16.94 3.27
N ASP A 40 29.41 17.24 3.44
CA ASP A 40 30.06 18.49 3.01
C ASP A 40 30.32 18.57 1.49
N ASN A 41 29.67 17.74 0.68
CA ASN A 41 29.95 17.65 -0.74
C ASN A 41 28.67 17.77 -1.58
N PRO A 42 28.60 18.71 -2.53
CA PRO A 42 27.51 18.77 -3.50
C PRO A 42 27.50 17.60 -4.49
N THR A 43 28.49 16.69 -4.49
CA THR A 43 28.52 15.55 -5.43
C THR A 43 29.26 14.34 -4.85
N VAL A 44 28.51 13.29 -4.49
CA VAL A 44 29.05 11.95 -4.23
C VAL A 44 28.69 11.07 -5.42
N GLY A 45 29.68 10.43 -6.03
CA GLY A 45 29.47 9.46 -7.11
C GLY A 45 29.09 8.09 -6.53
N VAL A 46 28.20 7.38 -7.20
CA VAL A 46 27.84 5.99 -6.88
C VAL A 46 28.23 5.10 -8.07
N GLN A 47 28.90 3.99 -7.78
CA GLN A 47 29.32 3.00 -8.78
C GLN A 47 28.89 1.60 -8.35
N ILE A 48 28.46 0.80 -9.33
CA ILE A 48 28.02 -0.58 -9.11
C ILE A 48 28.96 -1.51 -9.88
N GLU A 49 29.48 -2.53 -9.21
CA GLU A 49 30.36 -3.54 -9.81
C GLU A 49 29.75 -4.95 -9.69
N PRO A 50 29.94 -5.84 -10.69
CA PRO A 50 30.65 -5.59 -11.94
C PRO A 50 29.88 -4.61 -12.86
N ALA A 51 30.58 -3.65 -13.46
CA ALA A 51 29.99 -2.68 -14.39
C ALA A 51 29.32 -3.35 -15.62
N GLU A 52 29.77 -4.56 -15.94
CA GLU A 52 29.20 -5.42 -16.97
C GLU A 52 27.91 -6.14 -16.55
N GLY A 53 27.48 -6.01 -15.29
CA GLY A 53 26.32 -6.67 -14.72
C GLY A 53 26.56 -8.11 -14.25
N ILE A 54 25.55 -8.68 -13.61
CA ILE A 54 25.61 -9.97 -12.92
C ILE A 54 25.22 -11.09 -13.87
N ASP A 55 26.11 -12.07 -14.05
CA ASP A 55 25.88 -13.24 -14.90
C ASP A 55 25.35 -14.44 -14.10
N PHE A 56 24.10 -14.83 -14.40
CA PHE A 56 23.43 -15.99 -13.84
C PHE A 56 23.38 -17.21 -14.79
N THR A 57 24.01 -17.15 -15.96
CA THR A 57 23.96 -18.20 -17.00
C THR A 57 24.70 -19.48 -16.62
N THR A 58 25.64 -19.40 -15.69
CA THR A 58 26.31 -20.56 -15.10
C THR A 58 25.59 -20.97 -13.82
N ASN A 59 25.09 -22.21 -13.74
CA ASN A 59 24.56 -22.78 -12.50
C ASN A 59 25.57 -22.61 -11.34
N GLY A 60 25.18 -21.87 -10.31
CA GLY A 60 25.96 -21.57 -9.12
C GLY A 60 25.09 -20.87 -8.07
N PRO A 61 25.55 -20.77 -6.81
CA PRO A 61 24.81 -20.08 -5.75
C PRO A 61 24.75 -18.56 -6.00
N GLU A 62 24.11 -17.85 -5.07
CA GLU A 62 24.02 -16.38 -4.98
C GLU A 62 25.16 -15.63 -5.68
N LYS A 63 24.78 -14.65 -6.49
CA LYS A 63 25.72 -13.77 -7.19
C LYS A 63 25.83 -12.45 -6.45
N GLU A 64 27.05 -11.94 -6.39
CA GLU A 64 27.38 -10.72 -5.66
C GLU A 64 27.52 -9.51 -6.57
N THR A 65 27.15 -8.36 -6.03
CA THR A 65 27.43 -7.04 -6.61
C THR A 65 27.89 -6.09 -5.51
N TYR A 66 28.74 -5.15 -5.86
CA TYR A 66 29.33 -4.19 -4.94
C TYR A 66 28.86 -2.79 -5.27
N ILE A 67 28.51 -2.04 -4.24
CA ILE A 67 28.18 -0.62 -4.31
C ILE A 67 29.37 0.16 -3.77
N TYR A 68 29.93 1.04 -4.60
CA TYR A 68 31.03 1.92 -4.25
C TYR A 68 30.58 3.37 -4.24
N LEU A 69 31.15 4.15 -3.32
CA LEU A 69 30.99 5.60 -3.26
C LEU A 69 32.28 6.30 -3.62
N ASN A 70 32.15 7.45 -4.28
CA ASN A 70 33.23 8.39 -4.53
C ASN A 70 32.86 9.73 -3.90
N SER A 71 33.52 10.07 -2.80
CA SER A 71 33.27 11.31 -2.06
C SER A 71 34.34 12.37 -2.27
N GLY A 72 35.37 12.08 -3.08
CA GLY A 72 36.56 12.92 -3.21
C GLY A 72 37.34 12.99 -1.90
N GLU A 73 37.69 14.19 -1.43
CA GLU A 73 38.36 14.38 -0.13
C GLU A 73 37.37 14.44 1.05
N ASN A 74 36.06 14.34 0.79
CA ASN A 74 35.04 14.54 1.81
C ASN A 74 34.73 13.26 2.57
N LYS A 75 34.63 13.40 3.89
CA LYS A 75 34.35 12.30 4.80
C LYS A 75 32.86 11.99 4.88
N ILE A 76 32.52 10.70 4.81
CA ILE A 76 31.13 10.24 4.81
C ILE A 76 30.89 9.34 6.03
N SER A 77 29.81 9.61 6.76
CA SER A 77 29.37 8.78 7.90
C SER A 77 28.34 7.74 7.51
N GLY A 78 27.91 7.72 6.25
CA GLY A 78 27.03 6.71 5.70
C GLY A 78 26.25 7.20 4.48
N ALA A 79 25.51 6.29 3.86
CA ALA A 79 24.64 6.62 2.74
C ALA A 79 23.38 5.74 2.76
N THR A 80 22.26 6.34 2.37
CA THR A 80 21.04 5.62 2.02
C THR A 80 20.99 5.43 0.50
N ILE A 81 20.88 4.20 0.06
CA ILE A 81 20.75 3.83 -1.34
C ILE A 81 19.39 3.18 -1.57
N ILE A 82 18.63 3.77 -2.47
CA ILE A 82 17.42 3.21 -3.07
C ILE A 82 17.82 2.58 -4.41
N LEU A 83 17.67 1.26 -4.53
CA LEU A 83 17.89 0.49 -5.75
C LEU A 83 16.57 -0.11 -6.21
N GLN A 84 16.27 0.00 -7.50
CA GLN A 84 15.20 -0.75 -8.12
C GLN A 84 15.82 -1.96 -8.85
N TYR A 85 15.28 -3.15 -8.60
CA TYR A 85 15.70 -4.39 -9.24
C TYR A 85 14.50 -5.16 -9.76
N PRO A 86 14.64 -5.95 -10.84
CA PRO A 86 13.54 -6.71 -11.40
C PRO A 86 13.27 -7.95 -10.53
N ASN A 87 12.50 -7.77 -9.45
CA ASN A 87 12.14 -8.84 -8.51
C ASN A 87 11.31 -9.98 -9.10
N THR A 88 10.85 -9.84 -10.35
CA THR A 88 10.22 -10.91 -11.13
C THR A 88 11.25 -11.85 -11.79
N LEU A 89 12.50 -11.42 -11.89
CA LEU A 89 13.60 -12.15 -12.53
C LEU A 89 14.65 -12.58 -11.52
N VAL A 90 15.02 -11.72 -10.57
CA VAL A 90 16.01 -12.01 -9.53
C VAL A 90 15.47 -11.71 -8.16
N ASP A 91 15.74 -12.62 -7.24
CA ASP A 91 15.43 -12.43 -5.84
C ASP A 91 16.63 -11.78 -5.16
N TYR A 92 16.41 -10.64 -4.51
CA TYR A 92 17.40 -10.15 -3.55
C TYR A 92 17.51 -11.15 -2.40
N SER A 93 18.74 -11.46 -2.00
CA SER A 93 19.01 -12.49 -1.00
C SER A 93 19.52 -11.90 0.30
N ASP A 94 20.56 -11.06 0.23
CA ASP A 94 21.21 -10.54 1.42
C ASP A 94 22.09 -9.30 1.11
N ILE A 95 22.50 -8.60 2.15
CA ILE A 95 23.48 -7.51 2.14
C ILE A 95 24.58 -7.85 3.15
N SER A 96 25.83 -7.68 2.74
CA SER A 96 27.00 -7.86 3.59
C SER A 96 27.95 -6.69 3.45
N LEU A 97 28.75 -6.47 4.49
CA LEU A 97 29.89 -5.56 4.47
C LEU A 97 31.22 -6.31 4.36
N GLU A 98 31.18 -7.62 4.14
CA GLU A 98 32.37 -8.44 3.95
C GLU A 98 33.14 -7.99 2.69
N ASN A 99 34.43 -7.66 2.86
CA ASN A 99 35.30 -7.03 1.87
C ASN A 99 34.95 -5.57 1.51
N CYS A 100 34.15 -4.90 2.36
CA CYS A 100 33.93 -3.45 2.32
C CYS A 100 34.53 -2.80 3.57
N ASP A 101 35.83 -3.01 3.76
CA ASP A 101 36.57 -2.72 5.00
C ASP A 101 36.46 -1.26 5.44
N GLU A 102 36.27 -0.32 4.51
CA GLU A 102 36.11 1.10 4.79
C GLU A 102 34.81 1.43 5.55
N MET A 103 33.78 0.59 5.37
CA MET A 103 32.50 0.69 6.05
C MET A 103 32.28 -0.46 7.05
N ASN A 104 33.20 -1.42 7.18
CA ASN A 104 33.02 -2.60 8.01
C ASN A 104 33.71 -2.44 9.38
N GLY A 105 32.93 -2.50 10.47
CA GLY A 105 33.45 -2.48 11.83
C GLY A 105 32.37 -2.50 12.91
N GLU A 106 32.77 -2.66 14.18
CA GLU A 106 31.87 -2.85 15.34
C GLU A 106 30.81 -1.74 15.52
N ASN A 107 31.06 -0.53 14.99
CA ASN A 107 30.16 0.63 15.07
C ASN A 107 29.44 0.92 13.74
N THR A 108 29.26 -0.10 12.89
CA THR A 108 28.54 0.04 11.62
C THR A 108 27.13 -0.52 11.75
N ASN A 109 26.15 0.27 11.35
CA ASN A 109 24.77 -0.17 11.26
C ASN A 109 24.33 -0.25 9.80
N THR A 110 23.78 -1.39 9.40
CA THR A 110 23.12 -1.56 8.10
C THR A 110 21.63 -1.68 8.32
N PHE A 111 20.85 -0.85 7.66
CA PHE A 111 19.39 -0.84 7.67
C PHE A 111 18.91 -1.27 6.30
N LEU A 112 17.87 -2.09 6.24
CA LEU A 112 17.38 -2.68 5.01
C LEU A 112 15.85 -2.71 5.01
N ASN A 113 15.25 -2.22 3.94
CA ASN A 113 13.83 -2.32 3.67
C ASN A 113 13.64 -2.76 2.22
N THR A 114 12.95 -3.88 2.00
CA THR A 114 12.61 -4.41 0.70
C THR A 114 11.11 -4.47 0.55
N ASN A 115 10.55 -3.94 -0.53
CA ASN A 115 9.12 -4.06 -0.80
C ASN A 115 8.81 -5.13 -1.86
N GLU A 116 7.53 -5.50 -1.98
CA GLU A 116 7.03 -6.52 -2.92
C GLU A 116 7.14 -6.10 -4.41
N ASN A 117 7.66 -4.90 -4.71
CA ASN A 117 7.74 -4.32 -6.05
C ASN A 117 9.19 -4.17 -6.55
N GLY A 118 10.16 -4.85 -5.94
CA GLY A 118 11.55 -4.82 -6.39
C GLY A 118 12.29 -3.53 -6.06
N ARG A 119 11.81 -2.80 -5.06
CA ARG A 119 12.55 -1.68 -4.47
C ARG A 119 13.31 -2.16 -3.25
N LEU A 120 14.62 -1.92 -3.26
CA LEU A 120 15.57 -2.20 -2.21
C LEU A 120 16.07 -0.87 -1.66
N VAL A 121 15.68 -0.53 -0.44
CA VAL A 121 16.21 0.64 0.27
C VAL A 121 17.14 0.14 1.35
N PHE A 122 18.41 0.50 1.29
CA PHE A 122 19.36 0.15 2.33
C PHE A 122 20.18 1.35 2.75
N THR A 123 20.51 1.42 4.04
CA THR A 123 21.33 2.48 4.60
C THR A 123 22.49 1.85 5.33
N VAL A 124 23.72 2.26 5.02
CA VAL A 124 24.90 1.88 5.81
C VAL A 124 25.39 3.12 6.54
N LEU A 125 25.38 3.09 7.88
CA LEU A 125 25.87 4.15 8.74
C LEU A 125 27.10 3.69 9.52
N PHE A 126 28.16 4.48 9.44
CA PHE A 126 29.42 4.28 10.13
C PHE A 126 29.57 5.32 11.26
N GLN A 127 29.50 4.86 12.51
CA GLN A 127 29.51 5.73 13.69
C GLN A 127 30.89 5.80 14.34
N ARG A 128 31.79 6.62 13.77
CA ARG A 128 33.14 6.85 14.27
C ARG A 128 33.51 8.33 14.32
N PRO A 129 34.58 8.72 15.06
CA PRO A 129 35.13 10.06 15.01
C PRO A 129 35.46 10.49 13.57
N GLU A 130 35.38 11.79 13.30
CA GLU A 130 35.57 12.36 11.96
C GLU A 130 36.90 11.91 11.34
N GLU A 131 37.95 11.73 12.13
CA GLU A 131 39.27 11.26 11.69
C GLU A 131 39.27 9.86 11.06
N GLU A 132 38.32 9.02 11.44
CA GLU A 132 38.20 7.62 11.01
C GLU A 132 37.17 7.41 9.89
N LEU A 133 36.46 8.46 9.48
CA LEU A 133 35.45 8.36 8.43
C LEU A 133 36.09 8.16 7.05
N PRO A 134 35.51 7.29 6.20
CA PRO A 134 36.00 7.06 4.85
C PRO A 134 35.85 8.31 3.97
N SER A 135 36.85 8.50 3.12
CA SER A 135 36.87 9.50 2.04
C SER A 135 37.73 8.96 0.91
N GLY A 136 37.45 9.34 -0.33
CA GLY A 136 38.31 8.96 -1.47
C GLY A 136 37.57 8.88 -2.80
N SER A 137 38.34 8.51 -3.83
CA SER A 137 37.85 8.41 -5.21
C SER A 137 37.04 7.14 -5.50
N LEU A 138 37.09 6.12 -4.63
CA LEU A 138 36.22 4.95 -4.67
C LEU A 138 36.41 4.11 -3.38
N PHE A 139 35.37 3.93 -2.57
CA PHE A 139 35.39 3.02 -1.41
C PHE A 139 34.11 2.20 -1.34
N CYS A 140 34.18 0.96 -0.85
CA CYS A 140 33.00 0.09 -0.85
C CYS A 140 32.01 0.51 0.24
N LEU A 141 30.74 0.65 -0.14
CA LEU A 141 29.63 0.88 0.77
C LEU A 141 29.01 -0.42 1.26
N ALA A 142 28.68 -1.32 0.33
CA ALA A 142 27.98 -2.56 0.62
C ALA A 142 28.17 -3.58 -0.50
N LYS A 143 28.05 -4.84 -0.13
CA LYS A 143 27.96 -5.99 -1.03
C LYS A 143 26.54 -6.54 -0.99
N LEU A 144 25.89 -6.67 -2.14
CA LEU A 144 24.53 -7.21 -2.25
C LEU A 144 24.57 -8.58 -2.92
N PHE A 145 23.67 -9.46 -2.51
CA PHE A 145 23.53 -10.80 -3.07
C PHE A 145 22.17 -10.96 -3.76
N PHE A 146 22.21 -11.56 -4.94
CA PHE A 146 21.03 -11.87 -5.74
C PHE A 146 21.01 -13.34 -6.12
N LYS A 147 19.81 -13.92 -6.12
CA LYS A 147 19.52 -15.27 -6.59
C LYS A 147 18.76 -15.22 -7.91
N PRO A 148 18.99 -16.18 -8.81
CA PRO A 148 18.12 -16.33 -9.98
C PRO A 148 16.70 -16.70 -9.50
N GLY A 149 15.70 -15.96 -9.95
CA GLY A 149 14.30 -16.29 -9.72
C GLY A 149 13.87 -17.50 -10.57
N ALA A 150 12.70 -18.07 -10.27
CA ALA A 150 12.21 -19.31 -10.89
C ALA A 150 12.07 -19.27 -12.43
N ASN A 151 12.03 -18.06 -13.02
CA ASN A 151 11.85 -17.81 -14.45
C ASN A 151 13.13 -17.35 -15.16
N LEU A 152 14.29 -17.46 -14.52
CA LEU A 152 15.53 -17.02 -15.13
C LEU A 152 15.96 -17.95 -16.28
N GLY A 153 15.86 -17.45 -17.51
CA GLY A 153 16.49 -18.06 -18.67
C GLY A 153 18.02 -17.99 -18.62
N SER A 154 18.69 -18.40 -19.69
CA SER A 154 20.15 -18.36 -19.82
C SER A 154 20.74 -16.96 -20.05
N ASP A 155 20.22 -15.92 -19.38
CA ASP A 155 20.55 -14.51 -19.68
C ASP A 155 21.15 -13.72 -18.48
N LEU A 156 22.01 -12.76 -18.81
CA LEU A 156 22.72 -11.83 -17.90
C LEU A 156 21.79 -10.72 -17.35
N ILE A 157 21.97 -10.30 -16.09
CA ILE A 157 21.14 -9.28 -15.40
C ILE A 157 22.02 -8.13 -14.92
N LYS A 158 21.77 -6.90 -15.41
CA LYS A 158 22.47 -5.70 -14.96
C LYS A 158 21.55 -4.85 -14.06
N LEU A 159 22.05 -4.36 -12.92
CA LEU A 159 21.32 -3.52 -11.96
C LEU A 159 21.65 -2.03 -12.19
N ALA A 160 20.66 -1.12 -12.06
CA ALA A 160 20.86 0.33 -12.22
C ALA A 160 19.93 1.15 -11.29
N PRO A 161 20.34 2.36 -10.85
CA PRO A 161 19.53 3.28 -10.03
C PRO A 161 18.49 4.10 -10.85
N GLU A 162 17.39 4.53 -10.20
CA GLU A 162 16.20 5.20 -10.78
C GLU A 162 16.41 6.68 -11.18
N ASP A 163 15.55 7.23 -12.06
CA ASP A 163 15.67 8.54 -12.73
C ASP A 163 15.47 9.79 -11.84
N ASP A 164 15.13 9.64 -10.57
CA ASP A 164 15.14 10.74 -9.60
C ASP A 164 15.27 10.18 -8.19
N PRO A 165 16.49 9.92 -7.71
CA PRO A 165 16.62 9.27 -6.44
C PRO A 165 16.58 10.34 -5.36
N GLU A 166 15.61 10.21 -4.46
CA GLU A 166 15.64 10.82 -3.15
C GLU A 166 16.83 10.23 -2.35
N TRP A 167 18.05 10.63 -2.70
CA TRP A 167 19.25 10.26 -1.96
C TRP A 167 19.40 11.18 -0.75
N GLU A 168 19.56 10.60 0.44
CA GLU A 168 20.04 11.31 1.62
C GLU A 168 21.49 10.89 1.90
N ILE A 169 22.44 11.80 1.63
CA ILE A 169 23.87 11.60 1.91
C ILE A 169 24.22 12.34 3.21
N VAL A 170 24.78 11.62 4.17
CA VAL A 170 24.96 12.06 5.56
C VAL A 170 26.44 12.35 5.85
N GLY A 171 26.74 13.48 6.48
CA GLY A 171 28.12 13.88 6.88
C GLY A 171 28.17 15.22 7.66
N PRO A 172 29.30 15.93 7.73
CA PRO A 172 29.38 17.25 8.39
C PRO A 172 29.35 18.43 7.40
N GLY A 173 28.71 19.56 7.70
CA GLY A 173 28.84 20.80 6.89
C GLY A 173 28.77 22.10 7.73
N PRO A 174 29.39 23.23 7.31
CA PRO A 174 29.89 24.26 8.24
C PRO A 174 28.94 25.45 8.52
N ASP A 175 27.92 25.72 7.71
CA ASP A 175 27.34 27.08 7.67
C ASP A 175 25.89 27.23 7.13
N GLY A 176 25.16 26.14 6.89
CA GLY A 176 23.69 26.20 6.82
C GLY A 176 23.07 26.95 5.63
N SER A 177 23.77 27.08 4.50
CA SER A 177 23.21 27.66 3.26
C SER A 177 22.66 26.59 2.30
N ALA A 178 21.70 26.96 1.45
CA ALA A 178 21.00 26.05 0.52
C ALA A 178 21.86 25.72 -0.73
N ILE A 179 21.84 24.46 -1.16
CA ILE A 179 22.58 23.96 -2.34
C ILE A 179 21.72 24.09 -3.61
N GLN A 180 22.34 24.55 -4.71
CA GLN A 180 21.83 24.48 -6.08
C GLN A 180 22.73 23.52 -6.88
N PHE A 181 22.15 22.55 -7.59
CA PHE A 181 22.90 21.61 -8.42
C PHE A 181 23.26 22.21 -9.79
N THR A 182 24.51 22.03 -10.23
CA THR A 182 24.93 22.23 -11.64
C THR A 182 25.69 20.98 -12.12
N PRO A 183 25.19 20.25 -13.13
CA PRO A 183 25.84 19.03 -13.62
C PRO A 183 27.23 19.31 -14.21
N GLN A 184 28.28 18.67 -13.68
CA GLN A 184 29.61 18.73 -14.31
C GLN A 184 29.70 17.72 -15.46
N ARG A 185 30.12 18.24 -16.61
CA ARG A 185 29.78 17.77 -17.97
C ARG A 185 30.90 16.94 -18.63
N GLN A 186 31.75 16.25 -17.87
CA GLN A 186 33.06 15.79 -18.40
C GLN A 186 33.45 14.31 -18.29
N PHE A 187 32.60 13.47 -17.74
CA PHE A 187 32.70 12.01 -17.94
C PHE A 187 31.32 11.54 -18.39
N PRO A 188 31.19 10.59 -19.34
CA PRO A 188 29.91 10.31 -19.95
C PRO A 188 28.96 9.77 -18.87
N ASN A 189 28.11 10.65 -18.36
CA ASN A 189 26.94 10.35 -17.54
C ASN A 189 25.88 9.70 -18.42
N PHE A 190 26.26 8.59 -19.05
CA PHE A 190 25.40 7.77 -19.87
C PHE A 190 25.68 6.31 -19.51
N ILE A 191 24.75 5.71 -18.77
CA ILE A 191 24.23 4.42 -19.20
C ILE A 191 22.82 4.70 -19.70
N SER A 192 22.72 4.98 -21.00
CA SER A 192 21.50 4.62 -21.70
C SER A 192 21.41 3.10 -21.67
N MET A 193 20.32 2.56 -21.15
CA MET A 193 19.86 1.28 -21.70
C MET A 193 19.42 1.55 -23.14
N ARG A 194 20.35 1.36 -24.08
CA ARG A 194 19.91 0.84 -25.38
C ARG A 194 19.49 -0.59 -25.11
N ILE A 195 18.18 -0.76 -25.04
CA ILE A 195 17.52 -2.05 -25.05
C ILE A 195 17.94 -2.76 -26.34
N ASN A 196 18.91 -3.68 -26.27
CA ASN A 196 19.29 -4.51 -27.43
C ASN A 196 18.44 -5.79 -27.54
N LYS A 197 17.29 -5.84 -26.85
CA LYS A 197 16.04 -6.50 -27.27
C LYS A 197 14.86 -6.01 -26.41
N PRO A 198 13.76 -5.48 -26.99
CA PRO A 198 12.71 -4.72 -26.28
C PRO A 198 12.26 -5.37 -24.97
N ILE A 199 12.07 -4.57 -23.90
CA ILE A 199 11.23 -4.97 -22.77
C ILE A 199 9.83 -5.19 -23.35
N GLU A 200 9.47 -6.44 -23.66
CA GLU A 200 8.24 -6.78 -24.40
C GLU A 200 7.03 -6.92 -23.46
N TYR A 201 7.00 -6.12 -22.39
CA TYR A 201 5.88 -6.01 -21.46
C TYR A 201 5.03 -4.80 -21.85
N LYS A 202 4.19 -5.00 -22.86
CA LYS A 202 3.20 -4.02 -23.33
C LYS A 202 1.87 -4.24 -22.60
N HIS A 203 1.15 -3.17 -22.33
CA HIS A 203 -0.19 -3.18 -21.74
C HIS A 203 -1.17 -3.94 -22.62
N ARG A 204 -1.90 -4.91 -22.04
CA ARG A 204 -2.90 -5.64 -22.80
C ARG A 204 -4.15 -4.78 -23.03
N VAL A 205 -4.65 -4.84 -24.26
CA VAL A 205 -5.86 -4.19 -24.72
C VAL A 205 -6.73 -5.20 -25.46
N PHE A 206 -8.04 -5.14 -25.22
CA PHE A 206 -9.01 -5.95 -25.94
C PHE A 206 -10.31 -5.17 -26.20
N VAL A 207 -11.10 -5.63 -27.16
CA VAL A 207 -12.49 -5.18 -27.37
C VAL A 207 -13.44 -6.15 -26.66
N SER A 208 -14.41 -5.68 -25.89
CA SER A 208 -15.27 -6.58 -25.10
C SER A 208 -15.95 -7.67 -25.95
N SER A 209 -16.02 -8.92 -25.48
CA SER A 209 -16.76 -9.99 -26.19
C SER A 209 -18.26 -9.73 -26.27
N THR A 210 -18.80 -9.02 -25.29
CA THR A 210 -20.22 -8.67 -25.20
C THR A 210 -20.48 -7.22 -25.58
N LYS A 211 -21.72 -6.93 -25.97
CA LYS A 211 -22.18 -5.58 -26.32
C LYS A 211 -22.98 -4.97 -25.19
N HIS A 212 -22.90 -3.66 -25.07
CA HIS A 212 -23.66 -2.87 -24.10
C HIS A 212 -24.26 -1.63 -24.76
N LYS A 213 -25.42 -1.20 -24.27
CA LYS A 213 -26.00 0.09 -24.68
C LYS A 213 -25.17 1.25 -24.11
N GLY A 214 -25.44 2.48 -24.54
CA GLY A 214 -24.75 3.67 -24.04
C GLY A 214 -24.96 3.99 -22.55
N ASN A 215 -25.77 3.21 -21.82
CA ASN A 215 -26.18 3.47 -20.44
C ASN A 215 -25.43 2.63 -19.39
N PHE A 216 -24.09 2.69 -19.37
CA PHE A 216 -23.29 2.07 -18.31
C PHE A 216 -23.62 2.58 -16.89
N GLY A 217 -24.22 3.77 -16.77
CA GLY A 217 -24.55 4.46 -15.51
C GLY A 217 -23.46 5.46 -15.09
N SER A 218 -22.19 5.13 -15.33
CA SER A 218 -21.05 6.05 -15.20
C SER A 218 -19.80 5.49 -15.86
N LEU A 219 -18.77 6.33 -16.01
CA LEU A 219 -17.43 5.88 -16.43
C LEU A 219 -16.84 4.82 -15.46
N ILE A 220 -17.12 4.92 -14.16
CA ILE A 220 -16.69 3.93 -13.16
C ILE A 220 -17.35 2.58 -13.43
N GLN A 221 -18.65 2.56 -13.72
CA GLN A 221 -19.36 1.31 -14.06
C GLN A 221 -18.87 0.71 -15.39
N ALA A 222 -18.48 1.54 -16.35
CA ALA A 222 -17.83 1.05 -17.57
C ALA A 222 -16.43 0.45 -17.30
N ASN A 223 -15.64 1.04 -16.39
CA ASN A 223 -14.39 0.44 -15.94
C ASN A 223 -14.63 -0.91 -15.24
N ASN A 224 -15.63 -0.99 -14.35
CA ASN A 224 -16.01 -2.26 -13.70
C ASN A 224 -16.47 -3.31 -14.73
N TYR A 225 -17.17 -2.90 -15.78
CA TYR A 225 -17.54 -3.78 -16.89
C TYR A 225 -16.30 -4.37 -17.57
N CYS A 226 -15.28 -3.55 -17.88
CA CYS A 226 -14.00 -4.03 -18.40
C CYS A 226 -13.27 -4.95 -17.42
N GLN A 227 -13.20 -4.61 -16.14
CA GLN A 227 -12.56 -5.44 -15.11
C GLN A 227 -13.25 -6.80 -14.97
N ASN A 228 -14.58 -6.84 -15.00
CA ASN A 228 -15.33 -8.09 -14.91
C ASN A 228 -15.07 -9.01 -16.09
N LEU A 229 -14.96 -8.48 -17.32
CA LEU A 229 -14.59 -9.27 -18.49
C LEU A 229 -13.17 -9.82 -18.37
N ALA A 230 -12.22 -8.98 -17.97
CA ALA A 230 -10.85 -9.39 -17.72
C ALA A 230 -10.77 -10.51 -16.68
N ASN A 231 -11.42 -10.34 -15.53
CA ASN A 231 -11.46 -11.35 -14.46
C ASN A 231 -12.06 -12.67 -14.94
N ASN A 232 -13.15 -12.62 -15.71
CA ASN A 232 -13.81 -13.83 -16.24
C ASN A 232 -12.93 -14.58 -17.26
N ALA A 233 -12.10 -13.86 -18.00
CA ALA A 233 -11.11 -14.42 -18.92
C ALA A 233 -9.78 -14.79 -18.23
N GLY A 234 -9.69 -14.64 -16.90
CA GLY A 234 -8.47 -14.92 -16.13
C GLY A 234 -7.33 -13.96 -16.42
N LEU A 235 -7.63 -12.74 -16.87
CA LEU A 235 -6.64 -11.71 -17.14
C LEU A 235 -6.31 -10.93 -15.86
N GLU A 236 -5.03 -10.83 -15.55
CA GLU A 236 -4.54 -10.09 -14.39
C GLU A 236 -4.35 -8.60 -14.70
N GLY A 237 -4.39 -7.79 -13.63
CA GLY A 237 -4.23 -6.34 -13.65
C GLY A 237 -5.55 -5.56 -13.67
N THR A 238 -5.42 -4.24 -13.57
CA THR A 238 -6.54 -3.31 -13.57
C THR A 238 -6.91 -2.88 -14.99
N TYR A 239 -8.13 -3.20 -15.43
CA TYR A 239 -8.65 -2.84 -16.75
C TYR A 239 -9.66 -1.70 -16.67
N LYS A 240 -9.44 -0.69 -17.52
CA LYS A 240 -10.32 0.49 -17.63
C LYS A 240 -10.83 0.66 -19.04
N ALA A 241 -12.02 1.24 -19.15
CA ALA A 241 -12.67 1.47 -20.43
C ALA A 241 -12.03 2.67 -21.16
N TRP A 242 -11.79 2.53 -22.46
CA TRP A 242 -11.51 3.67 -23.33
C TRP A 242 -12.80 4.43 -23.62
N LEU A 243 -13.22 5.25 -22.66
CA LEU A 243 -14.40 6.07 -22.77
C LEU A 243 -14.12 7.46 -22.20
N SER A 244 -14.53 8.50 -22.93
CA SER A 244 -14.51 9.87 -22.42
C SER A 244 -15.86 10.26 -21.85
N THR A 245 -15.84 11.20 -20.93
CA THR A 245 -17.01 11.95 -20.46
C THR A 245 -16.72 13.44 -20.54
N GLY A 246 -17.73 14.29 -20.39
CA GLY A 246 -17.54 15.74 -20.29
C GLY A 246 -16.65 16.21 -19.12
N GLN A 247 -16.21 15.32 -18.22
CA GLN A 247 -15.34 15.63 -17.07
C GLN A 247 -14.00 14.86 -17.08
N LYS A 248 -13.84 13.85 -17.93
CA LYS A 248 -12.66 12.96 -17.93
C LYS A 248 -12.42 12.43 -19.34
N ASN A 249 -11.25 12.72 -19.89
CA ASN A 249 -10.79 12.19 -21.16
C ASN A 249 -10.42 10.70 -21.04
N ALA A 250 -10.59 9.92 -22.10
CA ALA A 250 -10.23 8.50 -22.12
C ALA A 250 -8.71 8.30 -21.91
N VAL A 251 -7.88 9.16 -22.52
CA VAL A 251 -6.41 9.12 -22.35
C VAL A 251 -5.98 9.25 -20.89
N ASP A 252 -6.71 10.02 -20.08
CA ASP A 252 -6.45 10.17 -18.64
C ASP A 252 -7.12 9.08 -17.79
N ASN A 253 -8.12 8.38 -18.33
CA ASN A 253 -8.75 7.25 -17.67
C ASN A 253 -7.86 6.01 -17.72
N ILE A 254 -7.24 5.76 -18.88
CA ILE A 254 -6.40 4.58 -19.15
C ILE A 254 -4.89 4.81 -18.94
N ARG A 255 -4.47 6.00 -18.50
CA ARG A 255 -3.06 6.34 -18.32
C ARG A 255 -2.39 5.31 -17.39
N PRO A 256 -1.38 4.56 -17.87
CA PRO A 256 -0.69 3.56 -17.07
C PRO A 256 0.30 4.20 -16.10
N SER A 257 0.74 3.46 -15.09
CA SER A 257 1.80 3.89 -14.17
C SER A 257 3.18 3.97 -14.86
N ILE A 258 3.44 3.09 -15.84
CA ILE A 258 4.63 3.10 -16.69
C ILE A 258 4.18 2.89 -18.14
N ASP A 259 4.59 3.76 -19.04
CA ASP A 259 4.19 3.70 -20.45
C ASP A 259 5.14 2.84 -21.29
N THR A 260 4.77 1.57 -21.49
CA THR A 260 5.57 0.58 -22.21
C THR A 260 4.96 0.17 -23.56
N GLY A 261 3.91 0.86 -24.00
CA GLY A 261 3.15 0.52 -25.20
C GLY A 261 2.02 -0.48 -24.97
N TYR A 262 1.26 -0.78 -26.02
CA TYR A 262 0.01 -1.53 -25.96
C TYR A 262 0.02 -2.70 -26.94
N ILE A 263 -0.49 -3.85 -26.51
CA ILE A 263 -0.69 -5.05 -27.34
C ILE A 263 -2.11 -5.59 -27.20
N THR A 264 -2.53 -6.35 -28.20
CA THR A 264 -3.64 -7.29 -28.09
C THR A 264 -3.14 -8.72 -28.36
N LYS A 265 -3.93 -9.74 -28.02
CA LYS A 265 -3.57 -11.15 -28.19
C LYS A 265 -4.67 -11.90 -28.91
N ASP A 266 -4.29 -12.76 -29.85
CA ASP A 266 -5.22 -13.73 -30.44
C ASP A 266 -5.41 -14.95 -29.52
N SER A 267 -6.36 -15.83 -29.87
CA SER A 267 -6.64 -17.07 -29.12
C SER A 267 -5.49 -18.09 -29.16
N GLY A 268 -4.52 -17.92 -30.06
CA GLY A 268 -3.26 -18.67 -30.10
C GLY A 268 -2.16 -18.10 -29.19
N GLY A 269 -2.41 -16.94 -28.56
CA GLY A 269 -1.45 -16.22 -27.74
C GLY A 269 -0.49 -15.32 -28.54
N THR A 270 -0.68 -15.17 -29.85
CA THR A 270 0.13 -14.26 -30.69
C THR A 270 -0.10 -12.82 -30.25
N LYS A 271 0.98 -12.10 -29.97
CA LYS A 271 0.93 -10.68 -29.60
C LYS A 271 0.89 -9.80 -30.86
N HIS A 272 -0.02 -8.84 -30.86
CA HIS A 272 -0.15 -7.80 -31.89
C HIS A 272 0.11 -6.45 -31.25
N THR A 273 1.12 -5.71 -31.74
CA THR A 273 1.40 -4.35 -31.23
C THR A 273 0.32 -3.40 -31.72
N ILE A 274 -0.34 -2.73 -30.78
CA ILE A 274 -1.33 -1.69 -31.04
C ILE A 274 -0.65 -0.32 -31.10
N ALA A 275 0.20 -0.02 -30.13
CA ALA A 275 0.98 1.22 -30.06
C ALA A 275 2.28 1.00 -29.28
N GLU A 276 3.31 1.80 -29.55
CA GLU A 276 4.60 1.74 -28.85
C GLU A 276 4.61 2.49 -27.52
N ASN A 277 3.67 3.42 -27.31
CA ASN A 277 3.46 4.18 -26.08
C ASN A 277 2.11 4.92 -26.15
N LEU A 278 1.73 5.64 -25.10
CA LEU A 278 0.51 6.44 -25.02
C LEU A 278 0.46 7.55 -26.07
N SER A 279 1.61 8.11 -26.47
CA SER A 279 1.65 9.12 -27.53
C SER A 279 1.36 8.51 -28.91
N ASP A 280 1.91 7.32 -29.20
CA ASP A 280 1.62 6.54 -30.42
C ASP A 280 0.16 6.03 -30.45
N LEU A 281 -0.47 5.82 -29.28
CA LEU A 281 -1.89 5.44 -29.21
C LEU A 281 -2.83 6.55 -29.70
N ILE A 282 -2.44 7.82 -29.53
CA ILE A 282 -3.30 9.01 -29.76
C ILE A 282 -2.81 9.91 -30.92
N ASP A 283 -1.81 9.48 -31.68
CA ASP A 283 -1.26 10.28 -32.80
C ASP A 283 -2.12 10.23 -34.08
N GLY A 284 -3.07 9.29 -34.13
CA GLY A 284 -4.06 9.12 -35.18
C GLY A 284 -4.15 7.69 -35.74
N ASP A 285 -3.04 6.98 -35.86
CA ASP A 285 -3.01 5.65 -36.50
C ASP A 285 -2.33 4.60 -35.60
N LEU A 286 -3.08 3.54 -35.26
CA LEU A 286 -2.57 2.37 -34.56
C LEU A 286 -1.65 1.53 -35.47
N LYS A 287 -0.69 0.84 -34.85
CA LYS A 287 0.20 -0.14 -35.51
C LYS A 287 -0.56 -1.39 -35.96
N ASP A 288 -1.55 -1.82 -35.18
CA ASP A 288 -2.49 -2.88 -35.50
C ASP A 288 -3.87 -2.55 -34.88
N ARG A 289 -4.90 -3.24 -35.31
CA ARG A 289 -6.31 -3.02 -34.92
C ARG A 289 -6.64 -3.75 -33.62
N ILE A 290 -7.47 -3.13 -32.78
CA ILE A 290 -7.94 -3.70 -31.51
C ILE A 290 -9.19 -4.56 -31.81
N GLN A 291 -8.97 -5.70 -32.46
CA GLN A 291 -10.05 -6.58 -32.94
C GLN A 291 -10.21 -7.88 -32.16
N TYR A 292 -9.35 -8.16 -31.19
CA TYR A 292 -9.42 -9.37 -30.38
C TYR A 292 -10.04 -9.06 -29.01
N ASP A 293 -10.92 -9.95 -28.57
CA ASP A 293 -11.56 -9.83 -27.27
C ASP A 293 -10.73 -10.37 -26.11
N GLU A 294 -11.28 -10.35 -24.89
CA GLU A 294 -10.59 -10.84 -23.70
C GLU A 294 -10.16 -12.31 -23.81
N ASN A 295 -10.82 -13.10 -24.67
CA ASN A 295 -10.53 -14.51 -24.93
C ASN A 295 -9.64 -14.70 -26.18
N GLY A 296 -9.34 -13.63 -26.91
CA GLY A 296 -8.56 -13.67 -28.14
C GLY A 296 -9.37 -13.98 -29.40
N ASP A 297 -10.70 -13.91 -29.33
CA ASP A 297 -11.59 -14.10 -30.48
C ASP A 297 -11.78 -12.80 -31.26
N ILE A 298 -11.93 -12.90 -32.58
CA ILE A 298 -12.08 -11.73 -33.44
C ILE A 298 -13.49 -11.13 -33.31
N VAL A 299 -13.55 -9.87 -32.92
CA VAL A 299 -14.75 -9.02 -32.89
C VAL A 299 -14.60 -7.90 -33.93
N ILE A 300 -15.46 -7.91 -34.95
CA ILE A 300 -15.51 -6.87 -36.00
C ILE A 300 -16.85 -6.14 -35.91
N ASP A 301 -16.89 -5.06 -35.14
CA ASP A 301 -18.09 -4.24 -34.99
C ASP A 301 -17.79 -2.81 -34.49
N GLY A 302 -18.85 -2.03 -34.24
CA GLY A 302 -18.77 -0.73 -33.58
C GLY A 302 -18.42 -0.83 -32.10
N VAL A 303 -17.70 0.18 -31.62
CA VAL A 303 -17.21 0.29 -30.25
C VAL A 303 -17.60 1.65 -29.70
N TRP A 304 -18.14 1.72 -28.49
CA TRP A 304 -18.38 2.97 -27.79
C TRP A 304 -17.06 3.60 -27.37
N THR A 305 -16.92 4.91 -27.58
CA THR A 305 -15.69 5.64 -27.26
C THR A 305 -15.97 7.00 -26.63
N GLY A 306 -16.93 7.76 -27.17
CA GLY A 306 -17.16 9.15 -26.77
C GLY A 306 -15.92 10.05 -26.95
N THR A 307 -14.93 9.61 -27.73
CA THR A 307 -13.55 10.10 -27.69
C THR A 307 -13.06 10.50 -29.08
N ASN A 308 -12.34 11.63 -29.18
CA ASN A 308 -11.64 12.07 -30.37
C ASN A 308 -10.33 11.29 -30.57
N GLN A 309 -9.71 11.40 -31.74
CA GLN A 309 -8.45 10.71 -32.05
C GLN A 309 -7.30 11.01 -31.06
N ASP A 310 -7.27 12.20 -30.47
CA ASP A 310 -6.24 12.62 -29.50
C ASP A 310 -6.53 12.14 -28.06
N GLY A 311 -7.56 11.31 -27.88
CA GLY A 311 -7.97 10.76 -26.60
C GLY A 311 -8.84 11.70 -25.76
N THR A 312 -9.20 12.88 -26.28
CA THR A 312 -10.06 13.86 -25.61
C THR A 312 -11.55 13.60 -25.81
N TRP A 313 -12.40 14.19 -24.97
CA TRP A 313 -13.85 14.09 -25.11
C TRP A 313 -14.39 14.70 -26.41
N SER A 314 -15.23 13.92 -27.11
CA SER A 314 -15.81 14.29 -28.42
C SER A 314 -17.01 15.24 -28.36
N GLY A 315 -17.51 15.55 -27.16
CA GLY A 315 -18.76 16.29 -26.98
C GLY A 315 -20.01 15.41 -26.89
N ASN A 316 -19.94 14.13 -27.27
CA ASN A 316 -21.06 13.19 -27.25
C ASN A 316 -20.65 11.86 -26.57
N ASP A 317 -21.31 11.52 -25.47
CA ASP A 317 -20.94 10.39 -24.60
C ASP A 317 -22.17 9.70 -23.96
N CYS A 318 -23.34 9.76 -24.61
CA CYS A 318 -24.58 9.18 -24.06
C CYS A 318 -24.95 9.77 -22.69
N ASN A 319 -24.85 11.10 -22.54
CA ASN A 319 -25.13 11.82 -21.29
C ASN A 319 -24.28 11.31 -20.12
N ASN A 320 -22.96 11.27 -20.31
CA ASN A 320 -21.98 10.66 -19.39
C ASN A 320 -22.25 9.17 -19.14
N TRP A 321 -22.57 8.45 -20.22
CA TRP A 321 -22.88 7.03 -20.25
C TRP A 321 -24.09 6.63 -19.41
N LYS A 322 -25.07 7.53 -19.24
CA LYS A 322 -26.33 7.27 -18.50
C LYS A 322 -27.53 7.07 -19.41
N GLY A 323 -27.44 7.56 -20.65
CA GLY A 323 -28.52 7.59 -21.63
C GLY A 323 -28.55 6.33 -22.48
N ALA A 324 -29.76 5.82 -22.72
CA ALA A 324 -30.05 4.80 -23.73
C ALA A 324 -31.26 5.22 -24.58
N PHE A 325 -31.51 6.53 -24.72
CA PHE A 325 -32.61 7.03 -25.52
C PHE A 325 -32.20 7.25 -26.98
N ILE A 326 -33.18 7.23 -27.89
CA ILE A 326 -32.94 7.46 -29.32
C ILE A 326 -32.43 8.87 -29.65
N SER A 327 -32.64 9.82 -28.74
CA SER A 327 -32.17 11.21 -28.84
C SER A 327 -30.72 11.38 -28.38
N ASP A 328 -30.20 10.43 -27.61
CA ASP A 328 -28.85 10.52 -27.06
C ASP A 328 -27.87 9.94 -28.07
N GLN A 329 -26.70 10.57 -28.17
CA GLN A 329 -25.64 10.12 -29.05
C GLN A 329 -24.30 10.02 -28.31
N ALA A 330 -23.44 9.12 -28.78
CA ALA A 330 -22.03 9.11 -28.43
C ALA A 330 -21.16 8.85 -29.65
N MET A 331 -19.94 9.38 -29.63
CA MET A 331 -18.93 8.99 -30.61
C MET A 331 -18.67 7.47 -30.48
N SER A 332 -18.57 6.83 -31.65
CA SER A 332 -18.20 5.43 -31.77
C SER A 332 -16.96 5.28 -32.63
N GLY A 333 -16.25 4.17 -32.43
CA GLY A 333 -15.19 3.69 -33.29
C GLY A 333 -15.51 2.33 -33.90
N LYS A 334 -14.51 1.70 -34.53
CA LYS A 334 -14.61 0.37 -35.14
C LYS A 334 -13.39 -0.50 -34.81
N SER A 335 -13.63 -1.69 -34.28
CA SER A 335 -12.57 -2.60 -33.82
C SER A 335 -11.64 -3.10 -34.93
N ASN A 336 -12.11 -3.10 -36.18
CA ASN A 336 -11.36 -3.60 -37.34
C ASN A 336 -10.57 -2.53 -38.12
N TYR A 337 -10.51 -1.30 -37.60
CA TYR A 337 -9.73 -0.19 -38.17
C TYR A 337 -8.54 0.13 -37.26
N SER A 338 -7.43 0.52 -37.87
CA SER A 338 -6.26 1.05 -37.16
C SER A 338 -6.13 2.56 -37.30
N SER A 339 -6.73 3.18 -38.33
CA SER A 339 -6.76 4.65 -38.42
C SER A 339 -7.68 5.26 -37.38
N ARG A 340 -7.73 6.60 -37.27
CA ARG A 340 -8.59 7.33 -36.31
C ARG A 340 -10.02 6.79 -36.13
N ILE A 341 -10.57 6.13 -37.15
CA ILE A 341 -11.87 5.42 -37.14
C ILE A 341 -11.96 4.37 -36.02
N TRP A 342 -10.84 3.85 -35.51
CA TRP A 342 -10.81 2.94 -34.37
C TRP A 342 -11.46 3.55 -33.12
N THR A 343 -11.32 4.88 -32.95
CA THR A 343 -11.85 5.65 -31.82
C THR A 343 -12.91 6.68 -32.23
N GLU A 344 -12.74 7.35 -33.36
CA GLU A 344 -13.53 8.49 -33.84
C GLU A 344 -14.06 8.24 -35.26
N TYR A 345 -15.25 7.62 -35.36
CA TYR A 345 -15.90 7.32 -36.63
C TYR A 345 -17.14 8.17 -36.88
N GLN A 346 -18.19 7.97 -36.08
CA GLN A 346 -19.43 8.73 -36.16
C GLN A 346 -20.22 8.63 -34.86
N ASN A 347 -21.09 9.61 -34.64
CA ASN A 347 -22.06 9.57 -33.55
C ASN A 347 -23.11 8.48 -33.79
N GLN A 348 -23.31 7.64 -32.79
CA GLN A 348 -24.33 6.59 -32.79
C GLN A 348 -25.36 6.84 -31.71
N ILE A 349 -26.56 6.30 -31.94
CA ILE A 349 -27.68 6.39 -31.01
C ILE A 349 -27.45 5.47 -29.81
N CYS A 350 -27.57 5.99 -28.61
CA CYS A 350 -27.22 5.29 -27.36
C CYS A 350 -28.12 4.08 -27.00
N ASP A 351 -29.28 3.96 -27.64
CA ASP A 351 -30.14 2.77 -27.52
C ASP A 351 -29.56 1.54 -28.27
N GLN A 352 -28.58 1.74 -29.16
CA GLN A 352 -27.84 0.66 -29.82
C GLN A 352 -26.84 0.00 -28.87
N SER A 353 -26.57 -1.28 -29.08
CA SER A 353 -25.54 -2.01 -28.32
C SER A 353 -24.24 -2.11 -29.13
N PHE A 354 -23.15 -1.60 -28.57
CA PHE A 354 -21.79 -1.70 -29.14
C PHE A 354 -20.82 -2.28 -28.11
N HIS A 355 -19.62 -2.63 -28.56
CA HIS A 355 -18.55 -3.11 -27.69
C HIS A 355 -17.84 -1.94 -26.99
N VAL A 356 -16.89 -2.23 -26.11
CA VAL A 356 -16.01 -1.23 -25.46
C VAL A 356 -14.57 -1.73 -25.51
N TYR A 357 -13.59 -0.85 -25.70
CA TYR A 357 -12.19 -1.24 -25.51
C TYR A 357 -11.79 -1.17 -24.05
N CYS A 358 -11.08 -2.18 -23.58
CA CYS A 358 -10.60 -2.32 -22.22
C CYS A 358 -9.07 -2.35 -22.22
N PHE A 359 -8.46 -1.42 -21.48
CA PHE A 359 -7.02 -1.22 -21.41
C PHE A 359 -6.52 -1.57 -20.02
N ASN A 360 -5.51 -2.43 -19.94
CA ASN A 360 -4.75 -2.64 -18.72
C ASN A 360 -3.98 -1.36 -18.36
N THR A 361 -4.06 -0.94 -17.10
CA THR A 361 -3.35 0.24 -16.57
C THR A 361 -2.28 -0.09 -15.55
N GLU A 362 -2.13 -1.38 -15.20
CA GLU A 362 -1.12 -1.87 -14.27
C GLU A 362 -0.04 -2.67 -15.00
N PHE A 363 1.17 -2.64 -14.43
CA PHE A 363 2.26 -3.50 -14.86
C PHE A 363 1.96 -4.95 -14.41
N SER A 364 1.30 -5.72 -15.27
CA SER A 364 1.08 -7.16 -15.05
C SER A 364 2.05 -7.97 -15.92
N PRO A 365 3.02 -8.69 -15.33
CA PRO A 365 3.69 -9.76 -16.06
C PRO A 365 2.65 -10.86 -16.29
N ASP A 366 2.25 -11.06 -17.53
CA ASP A 366 1.25 -12.08 -17.91
C ASP A 366 1.81 -13.48 -17.60
N ILE A 367 1.57 -13.99 -16.39
CA ILE A 367 1.96 -15.34 -15.99
C ILE A 367 0.84 -16.28 -16.38
N THR A 368 0.99 -16.94 -17.52
CA THR A 368 0.11 -18.04 -17.92
C THR A 368 0.43 -19.27 -17.06
N ILE A 369 -0.11 -19.34 -15.84
CA ILE A 369 -0.11 -20.59 -15.08
C ILE A 369 -1.06 -21.58 -15.76
N THR A 370 -0.50 -22.56 -16.47
CA THR A 370 -1.26 -23.74 -16.87
C THR A 370 -1.67 -24.48 -15.59
N PRO A 371 -2.96 -24.65 -15.28
CA PRO A 371 -3.36 -25.38 -14.10
C PRO A 371 -2.94 -26.85 -14.28
N THR A 372 -1.94 -27.27 -13.50
CA THR A 372 -1.58 -28.69 -13.35
C THR A 372 -2.81 -29.42 -12.83
N GLN A 373 -3.44 -30.23 -13.70
CA GLN A 373 -4.54 -31.10 -13.31
C GLN A 373 -4.08 -31.99 -12.15
N SER A 374 -4.82 -31.92 -11.04
CA SER A 374 -4.75 -32.88 -9.95
C SER A 374 -5.00 -34.29 -10.50
N PRO A 375 -4.20 -35.31 -10.14
CA PRO A 375 -4.34 -36.64 -10.72
C PRO A 375 -5.71 -37.23 -10.38
N THR A 376 -6.43 -37.67 -11.41
CA THR A 376 -7.67 -38.43 -11.32
C THR A 376 -7.46 -39.67 -10.44
N PRO A 377 -8.27 -39.89 -9.37
CA PRO A 377 -8.25 -41.15 -8.65
C PRO A 377 -8.89 -42.23 -9.53
N THR A 378 -8.11 -43.25 -9.86
CA THR A 378 -8.58 -44.46 -10.51
C THR A 378 -9.58 -45.17 -9.57
N ALA A 379 -10.77 -45.48 -10.08
CA ALA A 379 -11.80 -46.20 -9.36
C ALA A 379 -11.35 -47.64 -9.02
N GLY A 380 -11.45 -48.02 -7.75
CA GLY A 380 -11.47 -49.42 -7.35
C GLY A 380 -10.81 -49.77 -6.02
N GLN A 381 -11.43 -49.41 -4.87
CA GLN A 381 -11.46 -50.29 -3.68
C GLN A 381 -12.43 -49.74 -2.60
N PRO A 382 -13.09 -50.61 -1.80
CA PRO A 382 -14.16 -50.21 -0.88
C PRO A 382 -13.64 -49.58 0.43
N PRO A 383 -14.48 -48.81 1.14
CA PRO A 383 -14.06 -48.02 2.29
C PRO A 383 -13.81 -48.90 3.54
N PRO A 384 -12.77 -48.60 4.34
CA PRO A 384 -12.55 -49.27 5.61
C PRO A 384 -13.46 -48.75 6.72
N THR A 385 -13.97 -49.71 7.47
CA THR A 385 -14.88 -49.66 8.61
C THR A 385 -14.31 -48.83 9.76
N LYS A 386 -15.12 -47.93 10.34
CA LYS A 386 -14.84 -47.30 11.64
C LYS A 386 -15.23 -48.27 12.77
N THR A 387 -14.28 -48.55 13.67
CA THR A 387 -14.50 -49.22 14.96
C THR A 387 -13.97 -48.32 16.10
N PRO A 388 -14.62 -48.29 17.29
CA PRO A 388 -14.55 -47.19 18.27
C PRO A 388 -13.85 -47.57 19.59
N THR A 389 -13.63 -46.60 20.48
CA THR A 389 -13.22 -46.84 21.89
C THR A 389 -13.45 -45.56 22.73
N PRO A 390 -13.66 -45.60 24.08
CA PRO A 390 -14.53 -46.46 24.88
C PRO A 390 -15.46 -45.68 25.85
N THR A 391 -16.41 -46.44 26.41
CA THR A 391 -17.42 -46.10 27.42
C THR A 391 -16.89 -46.16 28.86
N ASN A 392 -17.49 -45.41 29.80
CA ASN A 392 -17.52 -45.77 31.22
C ASN A 392 -18.97 -45.79 31.77
N ALA A 393 -19.24 -46.83 32.57
CA ALA A 393 -20.51 -47.35 33.13
C ALA A 393 -21.34 -46.34 33.97
N GLY A 394 -22.69 -46.35 34.05
CA GLY A 394 -23.64 -47.39 34.52
C GLY A 394 -23.96 -47.19 36.03
N PRO A 395 -25.11 -47.57 36.66
CA PRO A 395 -26.31 -48.35 36.22
C PRO A 395 -27.72 -47.71 36.58
N THR A 396 -28.82 -47.88 35.80
CA THR A 396 -29.96 -48.88 35.84
C THR A 396 -31.04 -48.63 36.94
N PRO A 397 -32.34 -49.08 36.93
CA PRO A 397 -33.22 -49.84 35.98
C PRO A 397 -34.60 -49.19 35.64
N THR A 398 -35.19 -49.37 34.44
CA THR A 398 -36.12 -50.44 33.94
C THR A 398 -37.56 -50.48 34.51
N LYS A 399 -38.57 -50.33 33.62
CA LYS A 399 -39.78 -51.17 33.53
C LYS A 399 -40.54 -50.97 32.19
N THR A 400 -41.14 -52.07 31.73
CA THR A 400 -41.76 -52.39 30.42
C THR A 400 -43.32 -52.50 30.57
N PRO A 401 -44.15 -53.00 29.62
CA PRO A 401 -44.61 -52.52 28.29
C PRO A 401 -46.16 -52.41 28.08
N GLY A 402 -46.58 -51.67 27.03
CA GLY A 402 -47.73 -51.93 26.10
C GLY A 402 -49.20 -51.83 26.60
N PRO A 403 -50.25 -51.99 25.74
CA PRO A 403 -50.34 -51.91 24.26
C PRO A 403 -51.61 -51.17 23.68
N THR A 404 -51.54 -50.81 22.38
CA THR A 404 -52.56 -50.81 21.29
C THR A 404 -54.02 -50.28 21.48
N LYS A 405 -54.43 -49.29 20.65
CA LYS A 405 -55.48 -49.38 19.57
C LYS A 405 -55.99 -47.99 19.07
N THR A 406 -55.90 -47.78 17.75
CA THR A 406 -56.63 -46.84 16.85
C THR A 406 -58.12 -47.27 16.76
N PRO A 407 -59.18 -46.44 16.51
CA PRO A 407 -59.35 -45.51 15.36
C PRO A 407 -60.20 -44.20 15.52
N THR A 408 -59.90 -43.18 14.66
CA THR A 408 -60.74 -42.32 13.76
C THR A 408 -62.14 -41.75 14.22
N PRO A 409 -62.76 -40.72 13.56
CA PRO A 409 -62.47 -39.28 13.32
C PRO A 409 -63.65 -38.32 13.75
N SER A 410 -63.58 -37.03 13.34
CA SER A 410 -64.64 -35.97 13.34
C SER A 410 -64.76 -35.18 14.65
N GLY A 411 -64.92 -33.85 14.69
CA GLY A 411 -65.22 -32.81 13.71
C GLY A 411 -65.14 -31.44 14.43
N PRO A 412 -65.47 -30.32 13.77
CA PRO A 412 -65.00 -28.98 14.10
C PRO A 412 -65.80 -28.33 15.25
N THR A 413 -65.34 -27.21 15.80
CA THR A 413 -66.05 -25.90 15.80
C THR A 413 -65.35 -24.87 16.73
N ILE A 414 -65.37 -23.61 16.25
CA ILE A 414 -65.23 -22.26 16.88
C ILE A 414 -63.93 -21.78 17.54
N SER A 415 -63.35 -20.79 16.84
CA SER A 415 -62.38 -19.78 17.29
C SER A 415 -63.08 -18.61 18.01
N PRO A 416 -62.48 -18.10 19.09
CA PRO A 416 -62.55 -16.70 19.46
C PRO A 416 -61.17 -16.02 19.33
N GLN A 417 -61.11 -14.92 18.55
CA GLN A 417 -60.16 -13.81 18.69
C GLN A 417 -60.48 -13.08 20.01
N PRO A 418 -59.53 -12.59 20.86
CA PRO A 418 -58.42 -11.68 20.56
C PRO A 418 -57.11 -11.99 21.33
N THR A 419 -55.94 -11.37 21.09
CA THR A 419 -55.52 -10.08 21.67
C THR A 419 -54.16 -9.72 21.06
N GLN A 420 -54.01 -8.48 20.57
CA GLN A 420 -52.71 -7.95 20.16
C GLN A 420 -51.81 -7.85 21.40
N GLN A 421 -50.68 -8.56 21.35
CA GLN A 421 -49.60 -8.39 22.30
C GLN A 421 -48.89 -7.07 21.96
N ILE A 422 -49.11 -6.06 22.79
CA ILE A 422 -48.29 -4.86 22.81
C ILE A 422 -46.97 -5.31 23.43
N THR A 423 -45.96 -5.54 22.59
CA THR A 423 -44.58 -5.67 23.08
C THR A 423 -44.20 -4.33 23.71
N PRO A 424 -43.62 -4.29 24.92
CA PRO A 424 -43.04 -3.05 25.44
C PRO A 424 -42.01 -2.52 24.43
N PRO A 425 -41.76 -1.21 24.33
CA PRO A 425 -40.63 -0.73 23.54
C PRO A 425 -39.39 -1.38 24.16
N GLN A 426 -38.76 -2.27 23.40
CA GLN A 426 -37.41 -2.68 23.73
C GLN A 426 -36.58 -1.42 23.52
N ASP A 427 -36.01 -0.85 24.58
CA ASP A 427 -35.01 0.21 24.47
C ASP A 427 -33.88 -0.37 23.59
N GLU A 428 -33.95 -0.12 22.29
CA GLU A 428 -32.94 -0.54 21.32
C GLU A 428 -31.76 0.43 21.45
N HIS A 429 -30.98 0.24 22.51
CA HIS A 429 -29.72 0.94 22.72
C HIS A 429 -28.81 0.81 21.49
N VAL A 430 -27.96 1.81 21.28
CA VAL A 430 -27.04 1.84 20.14
C VAL A 430 -25.80 1.01 20.48
N ALA A 431 -25.61 -0.10 19.77
CA ALA A 431 -24.40 -0.90 19.80
C ALA A 431 -23.58 -0.63 18.53
N VAL A 432 -22.28 -0.39 18.66
CA VAL A 432 -21.39 -0.07 17.54
C VAL A 432 -20.23 -1.06 17.50
N THR A 433 -20.05 -1.70 16.35
CA THR A 433 -18.83 -2.45 16.04
C THR A 433 -17.88 -1.56 15.25
N TYR A 434 -16.72 -1.28 15.84
CA TYR A 434 -15.65 -0.52 15.22
C TYR A 434 -14.66 -1.47 14.56
N LYS A 435 -14.18 -1.09 13.37
CA LYS A 435 -13.04 -1.73 12.73
C LYS A 435 -12.02 -0.70 12.28
N LEU A 436 -10.74 -1.02 12.41
CA LEU A 436 -9.65 -0.17 11.94
C LEU A 436 -8.48 -1.00 11.41
N HIS A 437 -7.57 -0.35 10.69
CA HIS A 437 -6.29 -0.91 10.25
C HIS A 437 -5.14 -0.07 10.84
N LEU A 438 -4.11 -0.73 11.37
CA LEU A 438 -2.94 -0.08 11.95
C LEU A 438 -1.75 -0.23 11.00
N GLN A 439 -1.01 0.85 10.76
CA GLN A 439 0.08 0.88 9.79
C GLN A 439 1.15 -0.15 10.11
N GLY A 440 1.55 -0.92 9.09
CA GLY A 440 2.61 -1.93 9.22
C GLY A 440 2.19 -3.23 9.88
N ILE A 441 0.89 -3.42 10.18
CA ILE A 441 0.39 -4.61 10.87
C ILE A 441 -0.63 -5.34 9.99
N SER A 442 -0.16 -6.16 9.05
CA SER A 442 -0.99 -6.97 8.15
C SER A 442 -1.11 -8.44 8.57
N LYS A 443 -0.29 -8.87 9.54
CA LYS A 443 -0.22 -10.25 10.07
C LYS A 443 -0.37 -10.23 11.58
N THR A 444 -0.67 -11.40 12.16
CA THR A 444 -0.82 -11.55 13.62
C THR A 444 0.43 -11.04 14.34
N PRO A 445 0.31 -10.01 15.20
CA PRO A 445 1.46 -9.44 15.88
C PRO A 445 2.01 -10.40 16.94
N LYS A 446 3.33 -10.39 17.16
CA LYS A 446 3.97 -11.33 18.08
C LYS A 446 3.73 -10.98 19.54
N ARG A 447 3.64 -9.69 19.86
CA ARG A 447 3.56 -9.22 21.25
C ARG A 447 2.16 -9.06 21.80
N THR A 448 1.21 -8.66 20.97
CA THR A 448 -0.15 -8.43 21.42
C THR A 448 -1.15 -8.70 20.31
N SER A 449 -2.28 -9.28 20.68
CA SER A 449 -3.47 -9.37 19.84
C SER A 449 -4.53 -8.35 20.26
N GLU A 450 -4.19 -7.44 21.18
CA GLU A 450 -5.09 -6.46 21.77
C GLU A 450 -4.42 -5.09 21.86
N VAL A 451 -5.10 -4.03 21.41
CA VAL A 451 -4.62 -2.65 21.46
C VAL A 451 -5.70 -1.75 22.06
N ALA A 452 -5.34 -0.98 23.07
CA ALA A 452 -6.21 0.04 23.63
C ALA A 452 -6.34 1.23 22.66
N VAL A 453 -7.57 1.61 22.35
CA VAL A 453 -7.90 2.72 21.46
C VAL A 453 -8.87 3.63 22.18
N GLN A 454 -8.52 4.91 22.27
CA GLN A 454 -9.45 5.93 22.73
C GLN A 454 -10.40 6.29 21.58
N ILE A 455 -11.70 6.16 21.85
CA ILE A 455 -12.78 6.51 20.95
C ILE A 455 -13.48 7.73 21.56
N THR A 456 -13.53 8.83 20.82
CA THR A 456 -14.33 10.00 21.16
C THR A 456 -15.46 10.15 20.15
N LEU A 457 -16.70 10.07 20.61
CA LEU A 457 -17.89 10.41 19.82
C LEU A 457 -18.10 11.92 19.84
N LEU A 458 -18.33 12.50 18.67
CA LEU A 458 -18.61 13.91 18.47
C LEU A 458 -20.00 14.08 17.84
N ASP A 459 -20.73 15.12 18.22
CA ASP A 459 -21.98 15.50 17.56
C ASP A 459 -21.73 16.12 16.16
N ASP A 460 -22.80 16.53 15.49
CA ASP A 460 -22.76 17.17 14.17
C ASP A 460 -22.07 18.56 14.16
N GLN A 461 -21.76 19.09 15.34
CA GLN A 461 -21.07 20.35 15.58
C GLN A 461 -19.65 20.15 16.14
N ASN A 462 -19.15 18.91 16.12
CA ASN A 462 -17.86 18.50 16.66
C ASN A 462 -17.70 18.66 18.18
N ASN A 463 -18.80 18.79 18.95
CA ASN A 463 -18.72 18.75 20.41
C ASN A 463 -18.61 17.30 20.89
N THR A 464 -17.77 17.08 21.91
CA THR A 464 -17.64 15.76 22.52
C THR A 464 -18.92 15.31 23.22
N ILE A 465 -19.45 14.17 22.79
CA ILE A 465 -20.55 13.46 23.45
C ILE A 465 -20.00 12.54 24.54
N GLU A 466 -19.05 11.68 24.18
CA GLU A 466 -18.42 10.72 25.09
C GLU A 466 -17.00 10.39 24.62
N THR A 467 -16.08 10.19 25.57
CA THR A 467 -14.77 9.60 25.32
C THR A 467 -14.61 8.36 26.18
N ARG A 468 -14.24 7.24 25.56
CA ARG A 468 -13.95 5.98 26.24
C ARG A 468 -12.75 5.28 25.61
N THR A 469 -12.10 4.41 26.37
CA THR A 469 -11.00 3.58 25.87
C THR A 469 -11.46 2.15 25.81
N GLU A 470 -11.33 1.54 24.64
CA GLU A 470 -11.75 0.17 24.38
C GLU A 470 -10.60 -0.62 23.81
N ASN A 471 -10.59 -1.91 24.10
CA ASN A 471 -9.58 -2.80 23.59
C ASN A 471 -10.03 -3.39 22.26
N PHE A 472 -9.26 -3.11 21.22
CA PHE A 472 -9.45 -3.67 19.90
C PHE A 472 -8.68 -4.96 19.77
N ILE A 473 -9.35 -6.00 19.27
CA ILE A 473 -8.79 -7.34 19.12
C ILE A 473 -8.41 -7.55 17.65
N PHE A 474 -7.19 -8.00 17.42
CA PHE A 474 -6.70 -8.36 16.09
C PHE A 474 -7.55 -9.48 15.48
N GLN A 475 -7.99 -9.26 14.25
CA GLN A 475 -8.64 -10.24 13.38
C GLN A 475 -7.70 -10.59 12.22
N ASP A 476 -8.13 -11.39 11.26
CA ASP A 476 -7.31 -11.69 10.09
C ASP A 476 -7.11 -10.45 9.17
N ASN A 477 -6.04 -10.46 8.38
CA ASN A 477 -5.71 -9.45 7.36
C ASN A 477 -5.52 -8.01 7.89
N GLY A 478 -4.95 -7.84 9.09
CA GLY A 478 -4.60 -6.52 9.63
C GLY A 478 -5.74 -5.71 10.24
N VAL A 479 -6.97 -6.26 10.24
CA VAL A 479 -8.15 -5.58 10.77
C VAL A 479 -8.25 -5.80 12.28
N TRP A 480 -8.49 -4.72 13.02
CA TRP A 480 -8.70 -4.73 14.47
C TRP A 480 -10.15 -4.37 14.78
N THR A 481 -10.80 -5.07 15.72
CA THR A 481 -12.22 -4.86 16.01
C THR A 481 -12.54 -4.70 17.49
N ALA A 482 -13.49 -3.82 17.81
CA ALA A 482 -14.09 -3.70 19.14
C ALA A 482 -15.60 -3.50 19.02
N SER A 483 -16.38 -4.02 19.98
CA SER A 483 -17.83 -3.79 20.06
C SER A 483 -18.17 -3.03 21.32
N VAL A 484 -18.94 -1.96 21.16
CA VAL A 484 -19.26 -1.02 22.23
C VAL A 484 -20.76 -0.85 22.32
N ASP A 485 -21.30 -0.94 23.53
CA ASP A 485 -22.72 -0.72 23.81
C ASP A 485 -22.91 0.62 24.55
N TYR A 486 -23.69 1.53 23.95
CA TYR A 486 -23.99 2.86 24.45
C TYR A 486 -25.36 2.90 25.15
N THR A 487 -25.50 2.11 26.21
CA THR A 487 -26.77 1.93 26.93
C THR A 487 -27.29 3.19 27.63
N SER A 488 -26.40 4.13 27.98
CA SER A 488 -26.74 5.34 28.72
C SER A 488 -26.89 6.60 27.85
N LEU A 489 -26.77 6.48 26.53
CA LEU A 489 -26.81 7.60 25.60
C LEU A 489 -27.95 7.45 24.58
N ASP A 490 -28.69 8.53 24.34
CA ASP A 490 -29.74 8.59 23.33
C ASP A 490 -29.14 8.95 21.96
N LEU A 491 -28.46 8.01 21.31
CA LEU A 491 -27.74 8.23 20.05
C LEU A 491 -28.52 7.85 18.79
N ALA A 492 -29.69 7.24 18.93
CA ALA A 492 -30.44 6.71 17.81
C ALA A 492 -30.96 7.84 16.89
N GLY A 493 -30.67 7.73 15.60
CA GLY A 493 -30.99 8.74 14.58
C GLY A 493 -30.05 9.95 14.57
N GLN A 494 -29.03 10.00 15.44
CA GLN A 494 -28.07 11.10 15.46
C GLN A 494 -27.00 10.94 14.36
N THR A 495 -26.58 12.07 13.81
CA THR A 495 -25.38 12.15 12.95
C THR A 495 -24.20 12.52 13.84
N VAL A 496 -23.12 11.75 13.74
CA VAL A 496 -21.92 11.88 14.57
C VAL A 496 -20.66 11.88 13.70
N SER A 497 -19.54 12.22 14.31
CA SER A 497 -18.20 11.86 13.84
C SER A 497 -17.41 11.26 14.99
N ILE A 498 -16.27 10.63 14.70
CA ILE A 498 -15.48 9.94 15.73
C ILE A 498 -14.02 10.34 15.66
N LEU A 499 -13.36 10.44 16.80
CA LEU A 499 -11.90 10.49 16.90
C LEU A 499 -11.41 9.13 17.39
N LEU A 500 -10.46 8.55 16.67
CA LEU A 500 -9.80 7.30 17.03
C LEU A 500 -8.33 7.59 17.35
N LYS A 501 -7.90 7.27 18.57
CA LYS A 501 -6.51 7.42 19.02
C LYS A 501 -5.98 6.07 19.56
N PRO A 502 -5.35 5.26 18.68
CA PRO A 502 -4.59 4.07 19.10
C PRO A 502 -3.26 4.47 19.75
N GLY A 503 -2.67 3.58 20.54
CA GLY A 503 -1.46 3.84 21.33
C GLY A 503 -0.34 4.59 20.59
N PHE A 504 0.39 3.91 19.71
CA PHE A 504 1.53 4.50 18.99
C PHE A 504 1.15 5.31 17.73
N HIS A 505 -0.14 5.50 17.48
CA HIS A 505 -0.62 6.01 16.21
C HIS A 505 -1.21 7.40 16.36
N LEU A 506 -1.16 8.19 15.30
CA LEU A 506 -1.81 9.50 15.29
C LEU A 506 -3.32 9.36 15.50
N GLN A 507 -3.89 10.35 16.19
CA GLN A 507 -5.32 10.48 16.32
C GLN A 507 -5.93 10.81 14.96
N ARG A 508 -7.06 10.19 14.64
CA ARG A 508 -7.76 10.44 13.38
C ARG A 508 -9.22 10.80 13.57
N HIS A 509 -9.65 11.88 12.92
CA HIS A 509 -11.04 12.31 12.84
C HIS A 509 -11.73 11.66 11.64
N ILE A 510 -12.75 10.85 11.91
CA ILE A 510 -13.49 10.06 10.92
C ILE A 510 -14.94 10.51 10.89
N CYS A 511 -15.43 10.78 9.69
CA CYS A 511 -16.76 11.34 9.48
C CYS A 511 -17.68 10.46 8.62
N ASP A 512 -17.16 9.34 8.10
CA ASP A 512 -17.91 8.38 7.28
C ASP A 512 -17.96 7.01 7.96
N ASN A 513 -19.02 6.22 7.72
CA ASN A 513 -19.12 4.85 8.25
C ASN A 513 -18.10 3.89 7.63
N THR A 514 -17.70 4.11 6.37
CA THR A 514 -16.78 3.25 5.60
C THR A 514 -15.80 4.09 4.77
N PRO A 515 -14.95 4.91 5.39
CA PRO A 515 -14.06 5.82 4.67
C PRO A 515 -13.04 5.04 3.83
N ARG A 516 -12.59 5.66 2.74
CA ARG A 516 -11.57 5.13 1.81
C ARG A 516 -10.57 6.21 1.48
N GLU A 517 -9.32 5.83 1.31
CA GLU A 517 -8.27 6.72 0.81
C GLU A 517 -7.61 6.16 -0.45
N ASN A 518 -7.20 7.06 -1.35
CA ASN A 518 -6.50 6.70 -2.59
C ASN A 518 -4.98 6.62 -2.39
N LEU A 519 -4.48 7.31 -1.36
CA LEU A 519 -3.10 7.26 -0.89
C LEU A 519 -3.12 6.96 0.62
N PRO A 520 -2.34 6.00 1.13
CA PRO A 520 -2.38 5.66 2.55
C PRO A 520 -1.99 6.86 3.41
N GLY A 521 -2.82 7.25 4.37
CA GLY A 521 -2.61 8.45 5.19
C GLY A 521 -3.35 9.70 4.72
N SER A 522 -3.97 9.72 3.54
CA SER A 522 -4.54 10.94 2.93
C SER A 522 -5.98 11.31 3.31
N TYR A 523 -6.73 10.43 3.98
CA TYR A 523 -8.11 10.72 4.39
C TYR A 523 -8.21 11.97 5.30
N GLN A 524 -9.19 12.84 5.03
CA GLN A 524 -9.53 13.99 5.86
C GLN A 524 -11.03 14.00 6.10
N CYS A 525 -11.45 14.19 7.36
CA CYS A 525 -12.86 14.46 7.64
C CYS A 525 -13.26 15.81 7.05
N SER A 526 -14.40 15.86 6.35
CA SER A 526 -14.97 17.12 5.86
C SER A 526 -16.23 17.52 6.61
N THR A 527 -17.20 16.62 6.78
CA THR A 527 -18.46 16.89 7.48
C THR A 527 -18.93 15.63 8.18
N PRO A 528 -19.33 15.68 9.46
CA PRO A 528 -19.90 14.54 10.17
C PRO A 528 -21.06 13.90 9.38
N ALA A 529 -20.94 12.62 9.05
CA ALA A 529 -21.91 11.89 8.24
C ALA A 529 -22.19 10.46 8.76
N ILE A 530 -21.71 10.11 9.96
CA ILE A 530 -21.97 8.80 10.57
C ILE A 530 -23.37 8.81 11.18
N ILE A 531 -24.29 8.01 10.67
CA ILE A 531 -25.64 7.91 11.23
C ILE A 531 -25.74 6.67 12.12
N LEU A 532 -26.01 6.89 13.40
CA LEU A 532 -26.21 5.81 14.36
C LEU A 532 -27.70 5.45 14.44
N ASN A 533 -28.03 4.18 14.25
CA ASN A 533 -29.40 3.68 14.34
C ASN A 533 -29.60 2.95 15.67
N ALA A 534 -30.85 2.81 16.10
CA ALA A 534 -31.21 1.93 17.21
C ALA A 534 -30.72 0.49 16.93
N GLY A 535 -30.16 -0.17 17.94
CA GLY A 535 -29.57 -1.50 17.79
C GLY A 535 -28.15 -1.51 17.20
N GLY A 536 -27.85 -2.51 16.38
CA GLY A 536 -26.48 -2.80 15.91
C GLY A 536 -26.04 -1.93 14.73
N ASN A 537 -24.87 -1.31 14.87
CA ASN A 537 -24.22 -0.48 13.85
C ASN A 537 -22.80 -0.99 13.58
N THR A 538 -22.26 -0.65 12.42
CA THR A 538 -20.86 -0.90 12.07
C THR A 538 -20.23 0.37 11.53
N ILE A 539 -19.07 0.72 12.08
CA ILE A 539 -18.18 1.77 11.58
C ILE A 539 -16.88 1.08 11.20
N ASP A 540 -16.65 0.94 9.90
CA ASP A 540 -15.53 0.21 9.32
C ASP A 540 -14.52 1.19 8.73
N THR A 541 -13.58 1.64 9.57
CA THR A 541 -12.52 2.58 9.18
C THR A 541 -11.29 1.88 8.63
N SER A 542 -11.36 0.56 8.36
CA SER A 542 -10.22 -0.22 7.84
C SER A 542 -9.77 0.21 6.43
N GLY A 543 -10.59 1.00 5.72
CA GLY A 543 -10.20 1.62 4.46
C GLY A 543 -9.33 2.87 4.60
N VAL A 544 -8.96 3.23 5.83
CA VAL A 544 -8.07 4.36 6.17
C VAL A 544 -6.96 3.86 7.09
N GLU A 545 -5.73 4.19 6.73
CA GLU A 545 -4.53 3.80 7.47
C GLU A 545 -4.39 4.62 8.75
N MET A 546 -4.30 3.98 9.91
CA MET A 546 -3.92 4.67 11.15
C MET A 546 -2.40 4.75 11.18
N LEU A 547 -1.82 5.94 10.99
CA LEU A 547 -0.38 6.13 10.88
C LEU A 547 0.34 6.01 12.23
N ALA A 548 1.46 5.28 12.25
CA ALA A 548 2.30 5.09 13.42
C ALA A 548 3.31 6.24 13.60
N GLY A 549 3.61 6.60 14.85
CA GLY A 549 4.72 7.49 15.18
C GLY A 549 4.51 8.49 16.31
N ASP A 550 3.31 8.60 16.87
CA ASP A 550 3.07 9.39 18.09
C ASP A 550 3.40 8.51 19.31
N LEU A 551 4.68 8.46 19.66
CA LEU A 551 5.18 7.57 20.70
C LEU A 551 5.00 8.17 22.10
N PRO A 552 5.08 7.36 23.18
CA PRO A 552 5.01 7.92 24.53
C PRO A 552 6.17 8.89 24.81
N PRO A 553 5.91 10.13 25.29
CA PRO A 553 4.59 10.68 25.63
C PRO A 553 3.78 11.09 24.39
N GLN A 554 2.58 10.52 24.24
CA GLN A 554 1.70 10.75 23.08
C GLN A 554 1.20 12.20 23.07
N ASP A 555 1.90 13.07 22.37
CA ASP A 555 1.64 14.51 22.30
C ASP A 555 0.84 14.91 21.05
N GLY A 556 0.49 13.92 20.23
CA GLY A 556 -0.31 14.09 19.02
C GLY A 556 0.52 14.56 17.82
N LEU A 557 1.85 14.60 17.95
CA LEU A 557 2.77 14.98 16.89
C LEU A 557 3.76 13.85 16.63
N ILE A 558 4.09 13.63 15.37
CA ILE A 558 5.27 12.85 15.01
C ILE A 558 6.39 13.84 14.82
N ASN A 559 7.40 13.79 15.67
CA ASN A 559 8.49 14.75 15.64
C ASN A 559 9.86 14.10 15.82
N SER A 560 10.91 14.92 15.86
CA SER A 560 12.28 14.44 16.01
C SER A 560 12.49 13.61 17.28
N GLN A 561 11.71 13.83 18.33
CA GLN A 561 11.82 13.09 19.58
C GLN A 561 11.40 11.63 19.41
N ASP A 562 10.30 11.36 18.70
CA ASP A 562 9.81 10.01 18.42
C ASP A 562 10.83 9.25 17.57
N LEU A 563 11.30 9.88 16.49
CA LEU A 563 12.34 9.31 15.62
C LEU A 563 13.63 9.01 16.38
N VAL A 564 14.11 9.96 17.21
CA VAL A 564 15.34 9.77 17.99
C VAL A 564 15.15 8.66 19.02
N TYR A 565 13.96 8.52 19.60
CA TYR A 565 13.69 7.46 20.56
C TYR A 565 13.78 6.08 19.93
N VAL A 566 13.12 5.86 18.77
CA VAL A 566 13.24 4.58 18.03
C VAL A 566 14.67 4.34 17.58
N ARG A 567 15.30 5.36 16.97
CA ARG A 567 16.69 5.27 16.48
C ARG A 567 17.69 4.90 17.57
N ASN A 568 17.55 5.46 18.76
CA ASN A 568 18.45 5.17 19.89
C ASN A 568 18.23 3.79 20.51
N ASN A 569 17.16 3.10 20.10
CA ASN A 569 16.71 1.84 20.68
C ASN A 569 16.59 0.72 19.65
N LEU A 570 17.13 0.91 18.44
CA LEU A 570 17.14 -0.13 17.39
C LEU A 570 17.84 -1.40 17.86
N GLY A 571 17.28 -2.56 17.51
CA GLY A 571 17.67 -3.88 17.98
C GLY A 571 17.19 -4.23 19.39
N SER A 572 16.53 -3.33 20.10
CA SER A 572 16.11 -3.57 21.48
C SER A 572 14.88 -4.48 21.54
N THR A 573 15.00 -5.54 22.35
CA THR A 573 13.90 -6.41 22.76
C THR A 573 13.53 -6.20 24.24
N SER A 574 14.08 -5.15 24.87
CA SER A 574 13.81 -4.85 26.27
C SER A 574 12.33 -4.52 26.46
N PRO A 575 11.62 -5.15 27.44
CA PRO A 575 10.21 -4.90 27.70
C PRO A 575 9.86 -3.41 27.88
N GLU A 576 10.76 -2.62 28.47
CA GLU A 576 10.54 -1.19 28.69
C GLU A 576 10.62 -0.35 27.42
N VAL A 577 11.42 -0.80 26.45
CA VAL A 577 11.73 -0.11 25.21
C VAL A 577 10.71 -0.47 24.13
N ILE A 578 10.45 -1.77 23.96
CA ILE A 578 9.42 -2.26 23.04
C ILE A 578 8.03 -1.74 23.45
N ALA A 579 7.75 -1.55 24.76
CA ALA A 579 6.50 -0.93 25.21
C ALA A 579 6.31 0.53 24.77
N LYS A 580 7.32 1.15 24.16
CA LYS A 580 7.30 2.56 23.72
C LYS A 580 7.59 2.76 22.24
N ALA A 581 8.25 1.82 21.57
CA ALA A 581 8.83 2.06 20.25
C ALA A 581 8.65 0.93 19.23
N ASP A 582 8.19 -0.25 19.65
CA ASP A 582 7.86 -1.36 18.74
C ASP A 582 6.41 -1.14 18.28
N VAL A 583 6.27 -0.43 17.16
CA VAL A 583 5.00 0.07 16.64
C VAL A 583 4.24 -0.97 15.82
N ASN A 584 4.95 -1.95 15.24
CA ASN A 584 4.34 -3.07 14.52
C ASN A 584 4.06 -4.30 15.42
N PHE A 585 4.44 -4.23 16.70
CA PHE A 585 4.28 -5.27 17.74
C PHE A 585 4.92 -6.61 17.39
N ASP A 586 6.03 -6.62 16.64
CA ASP A 586 6.72 -7.84 16.24
C ASP A 586 7.74 -8.35 17.28
N GLY A 587 7.91 -7.60 18.38
CA GLY A 587 8.72 -7.97 19.54
C GLY A 587 10.12 -7.38 19.59
N ILE A 588 10.49 -6.56 18.62
CA ILE A 588 11.78 -5.87 18.58
C ILE A 588 11.55 -4.43 18.09
N VAL A 589 12.37 -3.48 18.55
CA VAL A 589 12.41 -2.15 17.93
C VAL A 589 13.43 -2.21 16.80
N ASP A 590 13.02 -2.09 15.54
CA ASP A 590 13.91 -2.24 14.39
C ASP A 590 13.67 -1.20 13.27
N ALA A 591 14.29 -1.43 12.11
CA ALA A 591 14.19 -0.53 10.97
C ALA A 591 12.77 -0.44 10.39
N GLN A 592 11.93 -1.47 10.59
CA GLN A 592 10.53 -1.44 10.19
C GLN A 592 9.78 -0.40 11.02
N ASP A 593 9.97 -0.38 12.35
CA ASP A 593 9.36 0.64 13.22
C ASP A 593 9.79 2.04 12.81
N TYR A 594 11.10 2.23 12.60
CA TYR A 594 11.65 3.51 12.18
C TYR A 594 11.09 3.96 10.82
N GLY A 595 10.98 3.03 9.85
CA GLY A 595 10.45 3.29 8.51
C GLY A 595 8.96 3.66 8.52
N LEU A 596 8.16 3.03 9.39
CA LEU A 596 6.74 3.35 9.55
C LEU A 596 6.53 4.78 10.05
N ILE A 597 7.32 5.19 11.06
CA ILE A 597 7.31 6.56 11.61
C ILE A 597 7.81 7.58 10.60
N LEU A 598 8.87 7.24 9.84
CA LEU A 598 9.39 8.12 8.80
C LEU A 598 8.39 8.32 7.65
N TYR A 599 7.67 7.27 7.25
CA TYR A 599 6.59 7.38 6.27
C TYR A 599 5.49 8.33 6.76
N ALA A 600 5.11 8.24 8.03
CA ALA A 600 4.07 9.07 8.59
C ALA A 600 4.44 10.57 8.64
N LEU A 601 5.74 10.91 8.71
CA LEU A 601 6.23 12.30 8.59
C LEU A 601 6.04 12.92 7.21
N GLY A 602 5.85 12.10 6.16
CA GLY A 602 5.54 12.58 4.81
C GLY A 602 4.16 13.25 4.70
N PHE A 603 3.32 13.11 5.71
CA PHE A 603 1.97 13.66 5.75
C PHE A 603 1.94 14.85 6.71
N LYS A 604 1.65 16.04 6.17
CA LYS A 604 1.44 17.26 6.98
C LYS A 604 0.06 17.19 7.63
N PHE A 605 0.01 17.16 8.95
CA PHE A 605 -1.23 17.16 9.74
C PHE A 605 -1.56 18.54 10.32
N ASP A 606 -0.83 19.57 9.89
CA ASP A 606 -0.82 20.93 10.43
C ASP A 606 -2.08 21.76 10.05
N GLU A 607 -3.06 21.20 9.34
CA GLU A 607 -4.23 21.96 8.87
C GLU A 607 -5.53 21.18 9.07
N GLY A 608 -6.09 21.21 10.30
CA GLY A 608 -7.46 20.80 10.56
C GLY A 608 -7.78 20.33 11.98
N PHE A 609 -7.71 21.23 12.96
CA PHE A 609 -8.53 21.14 14.19
C PHE A 609 -9.66 22.15 14.11
#